data_AF-A0A179SRD9-F1
#
_entry.id   AF-A0A179SRD9-F1
#
_cell.length_a   1.000
_cell.length_b   1.000
_cell.length_c   1.000
_cell.angle_alpha   90.00
_cell.angle_beta   90.00
_cell.angle_gamma   90.00
#
_symmetry.space_group_name_H-M   'P 1'
#
loop_
_entity.id
_entity.type
_entity.pdbx_description
1 polymer ?
#
loop_
_entity_poly.entity_id
_entity_poly.type
_entity_poly.pdbx_seq_one_letter_code
_entity_poly.pdbx_strand_id
1 'polypeptide(L)' 'MLKLIEKKRAELIDIVLKNGINSTISIQYSQELDILLNQYIKDDLTKKNRVYYS' A
#
# COMPACT_ATOMS: atom_id res chain seq x y z
N MET A 1 -7.74 -1.98 -6.90
CA MET A 1 -6.69 -2.03 -5.87
C MET A 1 -5.48 -1.16 -6.20
N LEU A 2 -4.79 -1.37 -7.33
CA LEU A 2 -3.64 -0.53 -7.75
C LEU A 2 -3.88 0.99 -7.66
N LYS A 3 -5.02 1.50 -8.17
CA LYS A 3 -5.35 2.95 -8.08
C LYS A 3 -5.42 3.48 -6.64
N LEU A 4 -5.84 2.64 -5.68
CA LEU A 4 -5.92 3.01 -4.27
C LEU A 4 -4.53 3.09 -3.65
N ILE A 5 -3.63 2.17 -4.02
CA ILE A 5 -2.22 2.16 -3.61
C ILE A 5 -1.50 3.42 -4.13
N GLU A 6 -1.67 3.76 -5.41
CA GLU A 6 -1.05 4.95 -5.98
C GLU A 6 -1.54 6.24 -5.31
N LYS A 7 -2.85 6.33 -5.04
CA LYS A 7 -3.43 7.47 -4.31
C LYS A 7 -2.81 7.58 -2.91
N LYS A 8 -2.76 6.47 -2.16
CA LYS A 8 -2.23 6.45 -0.80
C LYS A 8 -0.73 6.75 -0.76
N ARG A 9 0.04 6.32 -1.78
CA ARG A 9 1.45 6.67 -1.93
C ARG A 9 1.64 8.19 -2.13
N ALA A 10 0.82 8.81 -2.96
CA ALA A 10 0.88 10.26 -3.16
C ALA A 10 0.55 11.02 -1.88
N GLU A 11 -0.46 10.58 -1.11
CA GLU A 11 -0.80 11.15 0.19
C GLU A 11 0.35 10.99 1.21
N LEU A 12 0.99 9.81 1.27
CA LEU A 12 2.14 9.58 2.15
C LEU A 12 3.31 10.53 1.81
N ILE A 13 3.61 10.73 0.52
CA ILE A 13 4.68 11.65 0.11
C ILE A 13 4.38 13.07 0.59
N ASP A 14 3.15 13.55 0.42
CA ASP A 14 2.74 14.89 0.89
C ASP A 14 2.82 15.02 2.42
N ILE A 15 2.38 13.99 3.15
CA ILE A 15 2.46 13.93 4.62
C ILE A 15 3.92 13.96 5.09
N VAL A 16 4.81 13.20 4.45
CA VAL A 16 6.24 13.15 4.78
C VAL A 16 6.92 14.49 4.49
N LEU A 17 6.59 15.14 3.38
CA LEU A 17 7.12 16.46 3.04
C LEU A 17 6.67 17.53 4.07
N LYS A 18 5.45 17.41 4.61
CA LYS A 18 4.91 18.37 5.58
C LYS A 18 5.35 18.13 7.02
N ASN A 19 5.41 16.88 7.45
CA ASN A 19 5.59 16.52 8.86
C ASN A 19 6.94 15.84 9.16
N GLY A 20 7.71 15.50 8.12
CA GLY A 20 8.91 14.69 8.22
C GLY A 20 8.59 13.20 8.33
N ILE A 21 9.55 12.37 7.94
CA ILE A 21 9.40 10.91 7.84
C ILE A 21 9.19 10.22 9.19
N ASN A 22 9.73 10.80 10.26
CA ASN A 22 9.63 10.26 11.63
C ASN A 22 8.39 10.73 12.40
N SER A 23 7.52 11.54 11.79
CA SER A 23 6.28 11.93 12.45
C SER A 23 5.34 10.73 12.59
N THR A 24 4.60 10.70 13.69
CA THR A 24 3.59 9.66 13.94
C THR A 24 2.61 9.52 12.77
N ILE A 25 2.24 10.65 12.15
CA ILE A 25 1.33 10.66 11.00
C ILE A 25 1.96 10.05 9.74
N SER A 26 3.24 10.32 9.44
CA SER A 26 3.96 9.68 8.33
C SER A 26 4.07 8.17 8.54
N ILE A 27 4.35 7.74 9.77
CA ILE A 27 4.45 6.31 10.12
C ILE A 27 3.09 5.62 9.93
N GLN A 28 1.99 6.23 10.40
CA GLN A 28 0.64 5.70 10.20
C GLN A 28 0.29 5.56 8.72
N TYR A 29 0.54 6.58 7.91
CA TYR A 29 0.28 6.50 6.46
C TYR A 29 1.15 5.44 5.77
N SER A 30 2.38 5.23 6.24
CA SER A 30 3.26 4.16 5.72
C SER A 30 2.71 2.78 6.06
N GLN A 31 2.18 2.58 7.28
CA GLN A 31 1.57 1.32 7.70
C GLN A 31 0.29 1.02 6.91
N GLU A 32 -0.55 2.03 6.68
CA GLU A 32 -1.75 1.88 5.85
C GLU A 32 -1.43 1.53 4.40
N LEU A 33 -0.40 2.16 3.84
CA LEU A 33 0.08 1.82 2.49
C LEU A 33 0.61 0.38 2.43
N ASP A 34 1.36 -0.06 3.45
CA ASP A 34 1.90 -1.42 3.53
C ASP A 34 0.78 -2.47 3.58
N ILE A 35 -0.28 -2.23 4.36
CA ILE A 35 -1.47 -3.09 4.40
C ILE A 35 -2.10 -3.24 3.01
N LEU A 36 -2.25 -2.13 2.27
CA LEU A 36 -2.82 -2.15 0.92
C LEU A 36 -1.93 -2.92 -0.07
N LEU A 37 -0.61 -2.76 0.03
CA LEU A 37 0.36 -3.51 -0.77
C LEU A 37 0.28 -5.01 -0.48
N ASN A 38 0.26 -5.38 0.81
CA ASN A 38 0.17 -6.78 1.24
C ASN A 38 -1.13 -7.43 0.77
N GLN A 39 -2.26 -6.72 0.85
CA GLN A 39 -3.54 -7.20 0.31
C GLN A 39 -3.48 -7.41 -1.21
N TYR A 40 -2.90 -6.48 -1.95
CA TYR A 40 -2.75 -6.61 -3.39
C TYR A 40 -1.85 -7.79 -3.78
N ILE A 41 -0.72 -7.97 -3.10
CA ILE A 41 0.18 -9.11 -3.31
C ILE A 41 -0.55 -10.42 -3.01
N LYS A 42 -1.30 -10.50 -1.90
CA LYS A 42 -2.07 -11.69 -1.55
C LYS A 42 -3.14 -12.02 -2.60
N ASP A 43 -3.85 -11.02 -3.10
CA ASP A 43 -4.85 -11.19 -4.15
C ASP A 43 -4.24 -11.65 -5.48
N ASP A 44 -3.08 -11.10 -5.85
CA ASP A 44 -2.33 -11.50 -7.05
C ASP A 44 -1.83 -12.95 -6.95
N LEU A 45 -1.25 -13.33 -5.81
CA LEU A 45 -0.81 -14.70 -5.53
C LEU A 45 -1.99 -15.69 -5.52
N THR A 46 -3.15 -15.27 -4.99
CA THR A 46 -4.37 -16.10 -5.00
C THR A 46 -4.90 -16.29 -6.42
N LYS A 47 -4.80 -15.27 -7.29
CA LYS A 47 -5.15 -15.40 -8.71
C LYS A 47 -4.21 -16.32 -9.46
N LYS A 48 -2.89 -16.21 -9.25
CA LYS A 48 -1.91 -17.14 -9.85
C LYS A 48 -2.21 -18.59 -9.49
N ASN A 49 -2.49 -18.88 -8.22
CA ASN A 49 -2.82 -20.24 -7.79
C ASN A 49 -4.09 -20.81 -8.44
N ARG A 50 -5.10 -19.98 -8.76
CA ARG A 50 -6.29 -20.47 -9.50
C ARG A 50 -6.00 -20.82 -10.96
N VAL A 51 -5.01 -20.17 -11.59
CA VAL A 51 -4.64 -20.42 -13.00
C VAL A 51 -3.81 -21.70 -13.16
N TYR A 52 -3.08 -22.12 -12.13
CA TYR A 52 -2.29 -23.37 -12.17
C TYR A 52 -3.10 -24.65 -11.89
N TYR A 53 -4.35 -24.52 -11.41
CA TYR A 53 -5.24 -25.66 -11.13
C TYR A 53 -6.55 -25.61 -11.94
N SER A 54 -6.60 -24.85 -13.04
CA SER A 54 -7.74 -24.77 -13.96
C SER A 54 -7.47 -25.48 -15.28
#